data_AF-A0A919T610-F1
#
_entry.id   AF-A0A919T610-F1
#
_cell.length_a   1.000
_cell.length_b   1.000
_cell.length_c   1.000
_cell.angle_alpha   90.00
_cell.angle_beta   90.00
_cell.angle_gamma   90.00
#
_symmetry.space_group_name_H-M   'P 1'
#
loop_
_entity.id
_entity.type
_entity.pdbx_description
1 polymer ?
#
loop_
_entity_poly.entity_id
_entity_poly.type
_entity_poly.pdbx_seq_one_letter_code
_entity_poly.pdbx_strand_id
1 'polypeptide(L)'
;MMETTHPVEAPTLASAHEALRRLYGPHTEDLWKTLLFSAGLTGAETDPGSFGRMVVSMQAAGGVTGQCGRSLAMRAAAYQRLAAVVVVGASGESE
;
A
#
# COMPACT_ATOMS: atom_id res chain seq x y z
N MET A 1 21.37 14.09 -17.58
CA MET A 1 20.46 14.04 -16.41
C MET A 1 19.53 12.87 -16.70
N MET A 2 19.76 11.70 -16.09
CA MET A 2 18.94 10.51 -16.32
C MET A 2 17.66 10.65 -15.49
N GLU A 3 16.54 10.90 -16.17
CA GLU A 3 15.22 10.81 -15.57
C GLU A 3 14.95 9.32 -15.31
N THR A 4 15.17 8.88 -14.06
CA THR A 4 14.78 7.53 -13.65
C THR A 4 13.28 7.53 -13.44
N THR A 5 12.52 7.22 -14.49
CA THR A 5 11.11 6.87 -14.37
C THR A 5 11.02 5.61 -13.51
N HIS A 6 10.89 5.78 -12.21
CA HIS A 6 10.66 4.67 -11.31
C HIS A 6 9.30 4.06 -11.66
N PRO A 7 9.21 2.76 -11.98
CA PRO A 7 7.93 2.13 -12.21
C PRO A 7 7.08 2.31 -10.96
N VAL A 8 5.88 2.88 -11.14
CA VAL A 8 4.95 3.04 -10.03
C VAL A 8 4.46 1.64 -9.70
N GLU A 9 4.91 1.07 -8.58
CA GLU A 9 4.46 -0.26 -8.15
C GLU A 9 3.15 -0.17 -7.37
N ALA A 10 2.28 -1.17 -7.56
CA ALA A 10 1.05 -1.27 -6.79
C ALA A 10 1.39 -1.49 -5.31
N PRO A 11 0.80 -0.74 -4.37
CA PRO A 11 1.04 -0.97 -2.96
C PRO A 11 0.43 -2.33 -2.55
N THR A 12 1.23 -3.11 -1.84
CA THR A 12 0.91 -4.47 -1.36
C THR A 12 0.93 -4.54 0.17
N LEU A 13 0.43 -5.66 0.73
CA LEU A 13 0.59 -5.97 2.16
C LEU A 13 2.05 -5.90 2.62
N ALA A 14 2.98 -6.41 1.81
CA ALA A 14 4.40 -6.35 2.11
C ALA A 14 4.92 -4.90 2.19
N SER A 15 4.48 -4.04 1.27
CA SER A 15 4.84 -2.61 1.31
C SER A 15 4.27 -1.89 2.53
N ALA A 16 3.07 -2.28 2.98
CA ALA A 16 2.46 -1.74 4.21
C ALA A 16 3.22 -2.18 5.45
N HIS A 17 3.60 -3.48 5.52
CA HIS A 17 4.39 -4.00 6.62
C HIS A 17 5.75 -3.31 6.71
N GLU A 18 6.44 -3.15 5.58
CA GLU A 18 7.72 -2.44 5.51
C GLU A 18 7.60 -0.97 5.95
N ALA A 19 6.51 -0.29 5.57
CA ALA A 19 6.26 1.09 5.99
C ALA A 19 6.09 1.19 7.51
N LEU A 20 5.38 0.25 8.14
CA LEU A 20 5.26 0.17 9.60
C LEU A 20 6.60 -0.16 10.25
N ARG A 21 7.39 -1.06 9.64
CA ARG A 21 8.73 -1.44 10.12
C ARG A 21 9.67 -0.26 10.20
N ARG A 22 9.61 0.64 9.23
CA ARG A 22 10.41 1.89 9.24
C ARG A 22 9.98 2.88 10.33
N LEU A 23 8.72 2.82 10.75
CA LEU A 23 8.17 3.76 11.73
C LEU A 23 8.33 3.26 13.18
N TYR A 24 8.08 1.98 13.42
CA TYR A 24 8.04 1.38 14.75
C TYR A 24 9.24 0.47 15.05
N GLY A 25 10.06 0.15 14.04
CA GLY A 25 11.25 -0.68 14.19
C GLY A 25 10.90 -2.06 14.77
N PRO A 26 11.56 -2.49 15.86
CA PRO A 26 11.35 -3.82 16.44
C PRO A 26 9.95 -4.05 17.01
N HIS A 27 9.19 -3.01 17.35
CA HIS A 27 7.83 -3.13 17.88
C HIS A 27 6.76 -3.39 16.80
N THR A 28 7.17 -3.44 15.54
CA THR A 28 6.26 -3.59 14.41
C THR A 28 5.53 -4.93 14.42
N GLU A 29 6.17 -6.01 14.84
CA GLU A 29 5.61 -7.37 14.72
C GLU A 29 4.35 -7.56 15.57
N ASP A 30 4.31 -6.99 16.77
CA ASP A 30 3.13 -7.10 17.65
C ASP A 30 1.96 -6.25 17.13
N LEU A 31 2.26 -5.05 16.64
CA LEU A 31 1.29 -4.18 15.97
C LEU A 31 0.76 -4.87 14.69
N TRP A 32 1.65 -5.45 13.90
CA TRP A 32 1.32 -6.11 12.64
C TRP A 32 0.38 -7.29 12.85
N LYS A 33 0.67 -8.17 13.81
CA LYS A 33 -0.23 -9.28 14.19
C LYS A 33 -1.61 -8.78 14.63
N THR A 34 -1.67 -7.69 15.40
CA THR A 34 -2.94 -7.09 15.85
C THR A 34 -3.75 -6.56 14.67
N LEU A 35 -3.09 -5.88 13.73
CA LEU A 35 -3.73 -5.33 12.53
C LEU A 35 -4.21 -6.43 11.59
N LEU A 36 -3.42 -7.50 11.41
CA LEU A 36 -3.78 -8.69 10.64
C LEU A 36 -5.03 -9.35 11.22
N PHE A 37 -5.02 -9.60 12.53
CA PHE A 37 -6.17 -10.17 13.23
C PHE A 37 -7.42 -9.30 13.04
N SER A 38 -7.30 -7.99 13.25
CA SER A 38 -8.40 -7.03 13.11
C SER A 38 -8.92 -6.92 11.67
N ALA A 39 -8.06 -7.14 10.68
CA ALA A 39 -8.42 -7.15 9.26
C ALA A 39 -8.94 -8.51 8.77
N GLY A 40 -8.89 -9.56 9.61
CA GLY A 40 -9.22 -10.93 9.22
C GLY A 40 -8.21 -11.51 8.22
N LEU A 41 -6.93 -11.18 8.38
CA LEU A 41 -5.83 -11.56 7.49
C LEU A 41 -4.79 -12.42 8.23
N THR A 42 -4.04 -13.18 7.45
CA THR A 42 -2.94 -14.05 7.87
C THR A 42 -1.58 -13.42 7.59
N GLY A 43 -1.50 -12.49 6.63
CA GLY A 43 -0.27 -11.83 6.19
C GLY A 43 0.37 -12.50 4.98
N ALA A 44 -0.21 -13.59 4.47
CA ALA A 44 0.25 -14.31 3.28
C ALA A 44 -0.64 -14.06 2.05
N GLU A 45 -1.64 -13.18 2.17
CA GLU A 45 -2.59 -12.92 1.10
C GLU A 45 -1.93 -12.23 -0.09
N THR A 46 -2.30 -12.72 -1.28
CA THR A 46 -1.90 -12.15 -2.56
C THR A 46 -3.09 -11.53 -3.31
N ASP A 47 -4.30 -11.63 -2.75
CA ASP A 47 -5.48 -11.07 -3.38
C ASP A 47 -5.51 -9.53 -3.27
N PRO A 48 -6.04 -8.84 -4.29
CA PRO A 48 -6.07 -7.38 -4.30
C PRO A 48 -6.90 -6.74 -3.16
N GLY A 49 -7.88 -7.47 -2.60
CA GLY A 49 -8.76 -6.96 -1.55
C GLY A 49 -8.09 -6.86 -0.19
N SER A 50 -7.08 -7.69 0.06
CA SER A 50 -6.40 -7.78 1.35
C SER A 50 -5.62 -6.52 1.73
N PHE A 51 -5.00 -5.83 0.77
CA PHE A 51 -4.39 -4.52 1.04
C PHE A 51 -5.43 -3.49 1.50
N GLY A 52 -6.60 -3.44 0.85
CA GLY A 52 -7.68 -2.54 1.23
C GLY A 52 -8.16 -2.77 2.66
N ARG A 53 -8.37 -4.04 3.05
CA ARG A 53 -8.75 -4.41 4.42
C ARG A 53 -7.70 -4.00 5.46
N MET A 54 -6.42 -4.21 5.15
CA MET A 54 -5.32 -3.77 6.02
C MET A 54 -5.32 -2.24 6.20
N VAL A 55 -5.48 -1.48 5.12
CA VAL A 55 -5.52 -0.01 5.17
C VAL A 55 -6.70 0.50 5.99
N VAL A 56 -7.87 -0.17 5.93
CA VAL A 56 -9.02 0.16 6.79
C VAL A 56 -8.69 -0.13 8.26
N SER A 57 -8.10 -1.29 8.57
CA SER A 57 -7.68 -1.66 9.93
C SER A 57 -6.68 -0.65 10.51
N MET A 58 -5.67 -0.25 9.74
CA MET A 58 -4.69 0.77 10.15
C MET A 58 -5.36 2.11 10.45
N GLN A 59 -6.32 2.54 9.62
CA GLN A 59 -7.05 3.79 9.86
C GLN A 59 -7.89 3.74 11.13
N ALA A 60 -8.53 2.60 11.41
CA ALA A 60 -9.30 2.37 12.62
C ALA A 60 -8.44 2.34 13.89
N ALA A 61 -7.19 1.86 13.80
CA ALA A 61 -6.23 1.88 14.91
C ALA A 61 -5.87 3.31 15.39
N GLY A 62 -6.08 4.33 14.54
CA GLY A 62 -5.87 5.73 14.90
C GLY A 62 -4.39 6.10 15.11
N GLY A 63 -4.16 7.29 15.67
CA GLY A 63 -2.81 7.81 15.93
C GLY A 63 -1.90 7.84 14.69
N VAL A 64 -0.61 7.54 14.88
CA VAL A 64 0.38 7.51 13.80
C VAL A 64 0.13 6.34 12.84
N THR A 65 -0.35 5.19 13.33
CA THR A 65 -0.72 4.04 12.50
C THR A 65 -1.85 4.41 11.52
N GLY A 66 -2.85 5.16 11.98
CA GLY A 66 -3.94 5.64 11.13
C GLY A 66 -3.49 6.69 10.12
N GLN A 67 -2.52 7.54 10.47
CA GLN A 67 -1.90 8.43 9.48
C GLN A 67 -1.11 7.65 8.42
N CYS A 68 -0.39 6.61 8.81
CA CYS A 68 0.28 5.71 7.88
C CYS A 68 -0.74 5.04 6.94
N GLY A 69 -1.85 4.52 7.48
CA GLY A 69 -2.94 3.95 6.69
C GLY A 69 -3.53 4.93 5.66
N ARG A 70 -3.78 6.19 6.07
CA ARG A 70 -4.24 7.25 5.14
C ARG A 70 -3.22 7.56 4.05
N SER A 71 -1.93 7.63 4.39
CA SER A 71 -0.85 7.85 3.42
C SER A 71 -0.77 6.73 2.38
N LEU A 72 -0.88 5.47 2.82
CA LEU A 72 -0.91 4.31 1.94
C LEU A 72 -2.16 4.30 1.04
N ALA A 73 -3.33 4.70 1.56
CA ALA A 73 -4.54 4.85 0.76
C ALA A 73 -4.36 5.88 -0.37
N MET A 74 -3.75 7.03 -0.07
CA MET A 74 -3.47 8.06 -1.08
C MET A 74 -2.50 7.57 -2.15
N ARG A 75 -1.45 6.82 -1.76
CA ARG A 75 -0.52 6.21 -2.72
C ARG A 75 -1.21 5.20 -3.63
N ALA A 76 -2.11 4.37 -3.08
CA ALA A 76 -2.88 3.42 -3.87
C ALA A 76 -3.81 4.11 -4.86
N ALA A 77 -4.50 5.18 -4.44
CA ALA A 77 -5.34 5.98 -5.32
C ALA A 77 -4.51 6.69 -6.42
N ALA A 78 -3.33 7.19 -6.08
CA ALA A 78 -2.40 7.77 -7.06
C ALA A 78 -1.92 6.72 -8.06
N TYR A 79 -1.56 5.52 -7.60
CA TYR A 79 -1.22 4.40 -8.48
C TYR A 79 -2.35 4.06 -9.44
N GLN A 80 -3.60 3.95 -8.96
CA GLN A 80 -4.75 3.67 -9.83
C GLN A 80 -4.93 4.72 -10.93
N ARG A 81 -4.76 6.01 -10.60
CA ARG A 81 -4.85 7.11 -11.57
C ARG A 81 -3.69 7.09 -12.57
N LEU A 82 -2.47 6.84 -12.11
CA LEU A 82 -1.29 6.79 -12.97
C LEU A 82 -1.29 5.55 -13.87
N ALA A 83 -1.67 4.38 -13.32
CA ALA A 83 -1.82 3.15 -14.09
C ALA A 83 -2.86 3.31 -15.20
N ALA A 84 -3.97 4.00 -14.95
CA ALA A 84 -4.96 4.31 -15.98
C ALA A 84 -4.38 5.15 -17.13
N VAL A 85 -3.50 6.12 -16.83
CA VAL A 85 -2.83 6.95 -17.85
C VAL A 85 -1.76 6.16 -18.62
N VAL A 86 -0.96 5.34 -17.93
CA VAL A 86 0.08 4.50 -18.57
C VAL A 86 -0.51 3.47 -19.52
N VAL A 87 -1.65 2.85 -19.16
CA VAL A 87 -2.38 1.93 -20.04
C VAL A 87 -2.94 2.64 -21.29
N VAL A 88 -3.39 3.88 -21.15
CA VAL A 88 -3.87 4.69 -22.28
C VAL A 88 -2.70 5.16 -23.17
N GLY A 89 -1.56 5.52 -22.60
CA GLY A 89 -0.35 5.90 -23.35
C GLY A 89 0.19 4.79 -24.24
N ALA A 90 0.10 3.53 -23.80
CA ALA A 90 0.53 2.38 -24.60
C ALA A 90 -0.40 2.04 -25.80
N SER A 91 -1.59 2.65 -25.87
CA SER A 91 -2.56 2.44 -26.96
C SER A 91 -2.51 3.53 -28.04
N GLY A 92 -1.60 4.51 -27.92
CA GLY A 92 -1.53 5.72 -28.74
C GLY A 92 -0.33 5.84 -29.68
N GLU A 93 0.46 4.78 -29.88
CA GLU A 93 1.56 4.76 -30.87
C GLU A 93 1.23 3.75 -31.98
N SER A 94 0.38 4.16 -32.92
CA SER A 94 0.28 3.59 -34.26
C SER A 94 -0.29 4.67 -35.17
N GLU A 95 0.59 5.56 -35.64
CA GLU A 95 0.36 6.40 -36.82
C GLU A 95 1.57 6.27 -37.76
#